data_AF-S5TYP6-F1
#
_entry.id   AF-S5TYP6-F1
#
_cell.length_a   1.000
_cell.length_b   1.000
_cell.length_c   1.000
_cell.angle_alpha   90.00
_cell.angle_beta   90.00
_cell.angle_gamma   90.00
#
_symmetry.space_group_name_H-M   'P 1'
#
loop_
_entity.id
_entity.type
_entity.pdbx_description
1 polymer ?
#
loop_
_entity_poly.entity_id
_entity_poly.type
_entity_poly.pdbx_seq_one_letter_code
_entity_poly.pdbx_strand_id
1 'polypeptide(L)'
;ITSQYNNMRIEFKSDNTVSKKGFKAHFFSDKDECSKDNGGCQHECINIIGSYVCQCRNGFILHENKHDCKEAECEHKIHSPTGTLSSPNWPDKYPSRKECTWDITATPGHRVKISFNELEIEQHQECAYDHLEAFDGDSDKSPILSRLCGTKLPEPLVSTGNRIYLRFISDASVQRKGFHATHSTECGGRLRAEARQKNLYSHAQFGDNNYPGHTDCEWLITAEEGYSIELTFTTFELEEEAECGYDYIELYDGHDTSAHKLGRFCGSGPREELYSASDAMLIRFHSDDTISKKGFHIRYTSTKF
;
A
#
# COMPACT_ATOMS: atom_id res chain seq x y z
N ILE A 1 -20.43 7.34 39.05
CA ILE A 1 -19.20 6.97 39.81
C ILE A 1 -19.05 5.48 39.58
N THR A 2 -17.93 5.03 39.04
CA THR A 2 -17.66 3.61 38.77
C THR A 2 -16.52 3.18 39.69
N SER A 3 -16.72 2.12 40.47
CA SER A 3 -15.65 1.58 41.32
C SER A 3 -14.75 0.66 40.49
N GLN A 4 -13.45 0.67 40.79
CA GLN A 4 -12.51 -0.33 40.27
C GLN A 4 -12.57 -1.64 41.06
N TYR A 5 -13.26 -1.65 42.20
CA TYR A 5 -13.36 -2.79 43.11
C TYR A 5 -14.82 -3.05 43.48
N ASN A 6 -15.09 -4.23 44.04
CA ASN A 6 -16.44 -4.64 44.46
C ASN A 6 -16.96 -3.88 45.71
N ASN A 7 -16.29 -2.81 46.12
CA ASN A 7 -16.70 -1.94 47.22
C ASN A 7 -16.67 -0.46 46.77
N MET A 8 -17.62 0.32 47.28
CA MET A 8 -17.64 1.78 47.11
C MET A 8 -18.17 2.41 48.39
N ARG A 9 -17.42 3.37 48.93
CA ARG A 9 -17.85 4.17 50.08
C ARG A 9 -18.30 5.54 49.60
N ILE A 10 -19.53 5.91 49.90
CA ILE A 10 -20.10 7.23 49.61
C ILE A 10 -20.32 7.94 50.94
N GLU A 11 -19.76 9.14 51.09
CA GLU A 11 -19.92 9.97 52.29
C GLU A 11 -20.55 11.30 51.89
N PHE A 12 -21.69 11.62 52.50
CA PHE A 12 -22.37 12.90 52.35
C PHE A 12 -22.26 13.69 53.65
N LYS A 13 -21.83 14.95 53.55
CA LYS A 13 -21.80 15.90 54.67
C LYS A 13 -22.64 17.12 54.33
N SER A 14 -23.44 17.56 55.29
CA SER A 14 -24.21 18.81 55.23
C SER A 14 -23.85 19.71 56.39
N ASP A 15 -24.07 21.01 56.22
CA ASP A 15 -24.03 22.01 57.28
C ASP A 15 -25.45 22.28 57.83
N ASN A 16 -25.55 23.13 58.87
CA ASN A 16 -26.80 23.36 59.61
C ASN A 16 -27.63 24.54 59.07
N THR A 17 -27.36 24.99 57.85
CA THR A 17 -27.88 26.29 57.38
C THR A 17 -29.09 26.17 56.46
N VAL A 18 -29.13 25.20 55.53
CA VAL A 18 -30.23 25.04 54.55
C VAL A 18 -30.46 23.56 54.20
N SER A 19 -31.72 23.11 54.27
CA SER A 19 -32.12 21.75 53.85
C SER A 19 -32.78 21.73 52.47
N LYS A 20 -32.36 20.80 51.61
CA LYS A 20 -32.95 20.53 50.28
C LYS A 20 -33.37 19.07 50.16
N LYS A 21 -34.05 18.71 49.06
CA LYS A 21 -34.62 17.36 48.81
C LYS A 21 -33.58 16.20 48.74
N GLY A 22 -32.30 16.47 48.96
CA GLY A 22 -31.24 15.46 48.93
C GLY A 22 -30.93 14.95 47.52
N PHE A 23 -30.37 13.75 47.44
CA PHE A 23 -30.10 13.05 46.18
C PHE A 23 -30.64 11.61 46.23
N LYS A 24 -30.98 11.09 45.04
CA LYS A 24 -31.29 9.67 44.85
C LYS A 24 -30.24 9.12 43.90
N ALA A 25 -29.55 8.07 44.31
CA ALA A 25 -28.58 7.37 43.47
C ALA A 25 -29.14 6.01 43.08
N HIS A 26 -28.88 5.61 41.84
CA HIS A 26 -29.07 4.26 41.35
C HIS A 26 -27.68 3.64 41.11
N PHE A 27 -27.49 2.40 41.52
CA PHE A 27 -26.26 1.66 41.28
C PHE A 27 -26.59 0.32 40.60
N PHE A 28 -25.65 -0.17 39.81
CA PHE A 28 -25.69 -1.49 39.21
C PHE A 28 -24.30 -2.12 39.38
N SER A 29 -24.26 -3.42 39.65
CA SER A 29 -23.02 -4.18 39.61
C SER A 29 -22.84 -4.70 38.19
N ASP A 30 -21.65 -4.48 37.64
CA ASP A 30 -21.24 -5.20 36.44
C ASP A 30 -21.04 -6.68 36.78
N LYS A 31 -21.47 -7.56 35.87
CA LYS A 31 -21.30 -9.01 36.04
C LYS A 31 -20.18 -9.43 35.10
N ASP A 32 -19.14 -10.05 35.64
CA ASP A 32 -18.09 -10.63 34.79
C ASP A 32 -18.62 -11.89 34.09
N GLU A 33 -19.12 -11.75 32.87
CA GLU A 33 -19.59 -12.87 32.07
C GLU A 33 -18.45 -13.79 31.59
N CYS A 34 -17.24 -13.29 31.48
CA CYS A 34 -16.06 -14.06 31.08
C CYS A 34 -15.59 -15.04 32.16
N SER A 35 -15.88 -14.75 33.43
CA SER A 35 -15.55 -15.62 34.56
C SER A 35 -16.21 -17.01 34.51
N LYS A 36 -17.25 -17.20 33.69
CA LYS A 36 -17.96 -18.46 33.52
C LYS A 36 -17.88 -18.93 32.07
N ASP A 37 -17.27 -20.11 31.86
CA ASP A 37 -17.14 -20.75 30.55
C ASP A 37 -16.57 -19.82 29.46
N ASN A 38 -15.66 -18.91 29.85
CA ASN A 38 -15.07 -17.91 28.96
C ASN A 38 -16.11 -17.06 28.22
N GLY A 39 -17.28 -16.79 28.84
CA GLY A 39 -18.39 -16.10 28.18
C GLY A 39 -18.95 -16.85 26.95
N GLY A 40 -18.62 -18.13 26.76
CA GLY A 40 -18.92 -18.87 25.53
C GLY A 40 -18.07 -18.47 24.33
N CYS A 41 -16.98 -17.72 24.51
CA CYS A 41 -16.07 -17.34 23.44
C CYS A 41 -15.14 -18.50 23.05
N GLN A 42 -14.95 -18.73 21.75
CA GLN A 42 -14.00 -19.75 21.25
C GLN A 42 -12.54 -19.41 21.60
N HIS A 43 -12.18 -18.12 21.54
CA HIS A 43 -10.83 -17.63 21.87
C HIS A 43 -10.81 -16.84 23.17
N GLU A 44 -10.75 -15.52 23.12
CA GLU A 44 -10.58 -14.67 24.30
C GLU A 44 -11.89 -13.97 24.63
N CYS A 45 -12.24 -13.90 25.92
CA CYS A 45 -13.39 -13.13 26.39
C CYS A 45 -12.89 -11.90 27.14
N ILE A 46 -13.41 -10.73 26.75
CA ILE A 46 -13.09 -9.46 27.38
C ILE A 46 -14.35 -8.93 28.05
N ASN A 47 -14.32 -8.88 29.38
CA ASN A 47 -15.41 -8.30 30.16
C ASN A 47 -15.39 -6.78 30.02
N ILE A 48 -16.53 -6.18 29.69
CA ILE A 48 -16.70 -4.74 29.56
C ILE A 48 -17.83 -4.27 30.48
N ILE A 49 -17.89 -2.98 30.80
CA ILE A 49 -18.94 -2.51 31.70
C ILE A 49 -20.32 -2.69 31.05
N GLY A 50 -21.15 -3.53 31.65
CA GLY A 50 -22.50 -3.89 31.24
C GLY A 50 -22.59 -5.06 30.26
N SER A 51 -21.48 -5.69 29.84
CA SER A 51 -21.47 -6.80 28.89
C SER A 51 -20.10 -7.49 28.76
N TYR A 52 -19.89 -8.28 27.72
CA TYR A 52 -18.60 -8.83 27.34
C TYR A 52 -18.49 -8.89 25.81
N VAL A 53 -17.28 -9.03 25.31
CA VAL A 53 -17.01 -9.24 23.88
C VAL A 53 -16.01 -10.36 23.70
N CYS A 54 -16.23 -11.21 22.72
CA CYS A 54 -15.25 -12.21 22.30
C CYS A 54 -14.25 -11.57 21.34
N GLN A 55 -12.96 -11.81 21.57
CA GLN A 55 -11.87 -11.44 20.69
C GLN A 55 -11.19 -12.69 20.14
N CYS A 56 -10.85 -12.65 18.86
CA CYS A 56 -10.09 -13.70 18.22
C CYS A 56 -8.59 -13.42 18.31
N ARG A 57 -7.80 -14.49 18.50
CA ARG A 57 -6.35 -14.44 18.39
C ARG A 57 -5.94 -14.03 16.97
N ASN A 58 -4.71 -13.53 16.83
CA ASN A 58 -4.15 -13.14 15.53
C ASN A 58 -4.33 -14.27 14.49
N GLY A 59 -4.68 -13.89 13.26
CA GLY A 59 -4.96 -14.83 12.17
C GLY A 59 -6.42 -15.32 12.12
N PHE A 60 -7.28 -14.87 13.03
CA PHE A 60 -8.71 -15.20 13.05
C PHE A 60 -9.58 -13.95 13.13
N ILE A 61 -10.75 -13.99 12.51
CA ILE A 61 -11.78 -12.96 12.59
C ILE A 61 -13.01 -13.51 13.31
N LEU A 62 -13.67 -12.64 14.07
CA LEU A 62 -14.86 -13.01 14.82
C LEU A 62 -15.97 -13.43 13.86
N HIS A 63 -16.53 -14.60 14.08
CA HIS A 63 -17.64 -15.14 13.33
C HIS A 63 -18.92 -14.33 13.60
N GLU A 64 -19.92 -14.45 12.73
CA GLU A 64 -21.16 -13.67 12.82
C GLU A 64 -21.96 -13.93 14.10
N ASN A 65 -21.78 -15.10 14.71
CA ASN A 65 -22.37 -15.42 16.00
C ASN A 65 -21.71 -14.69 17.18
N LYS A 66 -20.64 -13.90 16.95
CA LYS A 66 -19.89 -13.14 17.95
C LYS A 66 -19.19 -13.96 19.03
N HIS A 67 -19.13 -15.28 18.86
CA HIS A 67 -18.54 -16.21 19.82
C HIS A 67 -17.41 -17.02 19.20
N ASP A 68 -17.61 -17.49 17.98
CA ASP A 68 -16.63 -18.31 17.26
C ASP A 68 -15.64 -17.42 16.50
N CYS A 69 -14.51 -18.02 16.15
CA CYS A 69 -13.44 -17.40 15.41
C CYS A 69 -13.19 -18.23 14.15
N LYS A 70 -13.36 -17.60 13.00
CA LYS A 70 -13.01 -18.20 11.70
C LYS A 70 -11.63 -17.72 11.28
N GLU A 71 -10.90 -18.54 10.54
CA GLU A 71 -9.62 -18.09 9.98
C GLU A 71 -9.83 -16.84 9.14
N ALA A 72 -8.96 -15.85 9.32
CA ALA A 72 -8.92 -14.71 8.45
C ALA A 72 -8.53 -15.18 7.04
N GLU A 73 -9.30 -14.74 6.05
CA GLU A 73 -8.85 -14.79 4.66
C GLU A 73 -7.57 -13.95 4.55
N CYS A 74 -6.55 -14.51 3.91
CA CYS A 74 -5.21 -13.91 3.83
C CYS A 74 -4.93 -13.43 2.41
N GLU A 75 -5.95 -12.88 1.76
CA GLU A 75 -5.85 -12.30 0.42
C GLU A 75 -6.01 -10.79 0.53
N HIS A 76 -4.97 -10.06 0.18
CA HIS A 76 -4.91 -8.62 0.34
C HIS A 76 -4.82 -7.94 -1.03
N LYS A 77 -5.71 -6.99 -1.30
CA LYS A 77 -5.64 -6.10 -2.46
C LYS A 77 -5.25 -4.71 -1.98
N ILE A 78 -4.09 -4.24 -2.44
CA ILE A 78 -3.48 -3.01 -1.96
C ILE A 78 -3.37 -2.03 -3.12
N HIS A 79 -3.99 -0.87 -2.94
CA HIS A 79 -3.94 0.26 -3.87
C HIS A 79 -3.33 1.52 -3.25
N SER A 80 -2.96 1.47 -1.96
CA SER A 80 -2.31 2.60 -1.30
C SER A 80 -0.88 2.77 -1.83
N PRO A 81 -0.41 4.02 -2.02
CA PRO A 81 0.92 4.28 -2.58
C PRO A 81 2.05 3.88 -1.62
N THR A 82 1.75 3.77 -0.32
CA THR A 82 2.67 3.27 0.70
C THR A 82 1.91 2.44 1.72
N GLY A 83 2.62 1.62 2.47
CA GLY A 83 2.06 0.85 3.58
C GLY A 83 3.02 -0.19 4.13
N THR A 84 2.51 -1.00 5.04
CA THR A 84 3.25 -2.11 5.67
C THR A 84 2.68 -3.44 5.21
N LEU A 85 3.57 -4.43 5.11
CA LEU A 85 3.27 -5.80 4.74
C LEU A 85 3.87 -6.70 5.82
N SER A 86 3.10 -7.64 6.33
CA SER A 86 3.61 -8.57 7.33
C SER A 86 3.02 -9.96 7.14
N SER A 87 3.80 -10.97 7.51
CA SER A 87 3.27 -12.32 7.65
C SER A 87 2.18 -12.36 8.73
N PRO A 88 1.25 -13.33 8.65
CA PRO A 88 0.24 -13.50 9.68
C PRO A 88 0.89 -13.62 11.07
N ASN A 89 0.27 -12.98 12.05
CA ASN A 89 0.68 -12.96 13.46
C ASN A 89 1.98 -12.24 13.78
N TRP A 90 2.72 -11.69 12.80
CA TRP A 90 3.95 -10.94 13.10
C TRP A 90 3.68 -9.86 14.18
N PRO A 91 4.52 -9.75 15.23
CA PRO A 91 5.86 -10.35 15.39
C PRO A 91 5.89 -11.77 15.98
N ASP A 92 4.74 -12.36 16.30
CA ASP A 92 4.65 -13.76 16.72
C ASP A 92 4.86 -14.71 15.53
N LYS A 93 4.93 -16.01 15.83
CA LYS A 93 5.16 -17.02 14.79
C LYS A 93 3.98 -17.11 13.82
N TYR A 94 4.28 -17.19 12.52
CA TYR A 94 3.25 -17.43 11.50
C TYR A 94 2.60 -18.81 11.68
N PRO A 95 1.34 -19.02 11.24
CA PRO A 95 0.69 -20.33 11.27
C PRO A 95 1.32 -21.34 10.29
N SER A 96 1.24 -22.63 10.62
CA SER A 96 1.56 -23.73 9.68
C SER A 96 0.50 -23.87 8.58
N ARG A 97 0.86 -24.39 7.41
CA ARG A 97 -0.04 -24.72 6.29
C ARG A 97 -0.86 -23.52 5.83
N LYS A 98 -0.27 -22.33 5.85
CA LYS A 98 -0.94 -21.09 5.48
C LYS A 98 -0.44 -20.61 4.12
N GLU A 99 -1.38 -20.08 3.36
CA GLU A 99 -1.10 -19.38 2.13
C GLU A 99 -1.69 -17.98 2.23
N CYS A 100 -0.87 -16.98 1.95
CA CYS A 100 -1.23 -15.57 2.02
C CYS A 100 -0.75 -14.84 0.77
N THR A 101 -1.57 -13.95 0.25
CA THR A 101 -1.32 -13.26 -1.00
C THR A 101 -1.54 -11.77 -0.87
N TRP A 102 -0.71 -10.99 -1.56
CA TRP A 102 -0.84 -9.54 -1.66
C TRP A 102 -0.75 -9.12 -3.13
N ASP A 103 -1.85 -8.64 -3.70
CA ASP A 103 -1.90 -7.98 -5.00
C ASP A 103 -1.73 -6.47 -4.78
N ILE A 104 -0.53 -5.98 -5.05
CA ILE A 104 -0.15 -4.59 -4.85
C ILE A 104 -0.15 -3.91 -6.21
N THR A 105 -1.04 -2.93 -6.39
CA THR A 105 -1.15 -2.16 -7.63
C THR A 105 -0.83 -0.70 -7.38
N ALA A 106 0.24 -0.21 -8.02
CA ALA A 106 0.58 1.20 -8.09
C ALA A 106 -0.16 1.93 -9.23
N THR A 107 -0.18 3.26 -9.13
CA THR A 107 -0.71 4.16 -10.15
C THR A 107 0.00 3.95 -11.49
N PRO A 108 -0.71 3.91 -12.64
CA PRO A 108 -0.10 3.68 -13.94
C PRO A 108 1.10 4.59 -14.23
N GLY A 109 2.14 4.01 -14.81
CA GLY A 109 3.43 4.67 -15.01
C GLY A 109 4.37 4.59 -13.82
N HIS A 110 3.93 4.14 -12.65
CA HIS A 110 4.81 3.96 -11.49
C HIS A 110 5.12 2.49 -11.26
N ARG A 111 6.10 2.23 -10.40
CA ARG A 111 6.57 0.91 -10.00
C ARG A 111 6.36 0.71 -8.51
N VAL A 112 6.18 -0.53 -8.10
CA VAL A 112 6.07 -0.93 -6.70
C VAL A 112 7.47 -1.30 -6.21
N LYS A 113 7.86 -0.74 -5.08
CA LYS A 113 9.06 -1.12 -4.34
C LYS A 113 8.68 -1.74 -3.01
N ILE A 114 9.36 -2.83 -2.66
CA ILE A 114 9.20 -3.53 -1.38
C ILE A 114 10.54 -3.53 -0.67
N SER A 115 10.56 -3.04 0.56
CA SER A 115 11.74 -3.00 1.42
C SER A 115 11.50 -3.83 2.67
N PHE A 116 12.34 -4.82 2.92
CA PHE A 116 12.21 -5.71 4.08
C PHE A 116 12.93 -5.13 5.29
N ASN A 117 12.22 -5.02 6.41
CA ASN A 117 12.79 -4.62 7.70
C ASN A 117 13.19 -5.85 8.53
N GLU A 118 12.38 -6.90 8.49
CA GLU A 118 12.63 -8.17 9.17
C GLU A 118 12.23 -9.33 8.25
N LEU A 119 13.06 -10.38 8.24
CA LEU A 119 12.81 -11.64 7.56
C LEU A 119 13.35 -12.76 8.44
N GLU A 120 12.47 -13.64 8.88
CA GLU A 120 12.75 -14.86 9.62
C GLU A 120 11.75 -15.92 9.16
N ILE A 121 12.09 -16.63 8.09
CA ILE A 121 11.33 -17.75 7.54
C ILE A 121 12.19 -19.02 7.68
N GLU A 122 11.59 -20.21 7.70
CA GLU A 122 12.35 -21.46 7.77
C GLU A 122 13.52 -21.50 6.75
N GLN A 123 14.72 -21.84 7.23
CA GLN A 123 15.90 -21.88 6.38
C GLN A 123 15.93 -23.19 5.60
N HIS A 124 15.98 -23.09 4.28
CA HIS A 124 16.24 -24.21 3.38
C HIS A 124 17.12 -23.74 2.21
N GLN A 125 17.87 -24.65 1.57
CA GLN A 125 18.77 -24.30 0.47
C GLN A 125 18.03 -23.72 -0.74
N GLU A 126 16.93 -24.36 -1.12
CA GLU A 126 16.07 -23.95 -2.26
C GLU A 126 14.74 -23.32 -1.81
N CYS A 127 14.62 -22.94 -0.53
CA CYS A 127 13.37 -22.43 0.05
C CYS A 127 12.13 -23.30 -0.23
N ALA A 128 12.29 -24.62 -0.18
CA ALA A 128 11.28 -25.59 -0.60
C ALA A 128 10.16 -25.81 0.43
N TYR A 129 10.42 -25.47 1.69
CA TYR A 129 9.45 -25.50 2.79
C TYR A 129 8.74 -24.13 2.84
N ASP A 130 8.89 -23.39 3.94
CA ASP A 130 8.33 -22.05 4.05
C ASP A 130 9.08 -21.05 3.17
N HIS A 131 8.34 -20.19 2.46
CA HIS A 131 8.93 -19.17 1.61
C HIS A 131 7.97 -18.02 1.29
N LEU A 132 8.56 -16.87 0.94
CA LEU A 132 7.88 -15.74 0.34
C LEU A 132 8.35 -15.58 -1.11
N GLU A 133 7.43 -15.66 -2.06
CA GLU A 133 7.66 -15.36 -3.47
C GLU A 133 7.14 -13.98 -3.82
N ALA A 134 7.92 -13.26 -4.63
CA ALA A 134 7.53 -12.00 -5.23
C ALA A 134 7.55 -12.15 -6.75
N PHE A 135 6.47 -11.74 -7.40
CA PHE A 135 6.27 -11.84 -8.84
C PHE A 135 6.09 -10.44 -9.45
N ASP A 136 6.72 -10.21 -10.59
CA ASP A 136 6.70 -8.95 -11.35
C ASP A 136 5.44 -8.82 -12.21
N GLY A 137 4.29 -8.68 -11.55
CA GLY A 137 3.01 -8.57 -12.24
C GLY A 137 1.82 -8.79 -11.31
N ASP A 138 0.75 -9.33 -11.86
CA ASP A 138 -0.57 -9.41 -11.21
C ASP A 138 -0.91 -10.79 -10.61
N SER A 139 -0.04 -11.78 -10.79
CA SER A 139 -0.32 -13.16 -10.43
C SER A 139 0.95 -14.02 -10.33
N ASP A 140 0.78 -15.24 -9.81
CA ASP A 140 1.80 -16.29 -9.71
C ASP A 140 2.31 -16.82 -11.07
N LYS A 141 1.71 -16.37 -12.18
CA LYS A 141 2.15 -16.66 -13.55
C LYS A 141 3.15 -15.64 -14.08
N SER A 142 3.32 -14.51 -13.38
CA SER A 142 4.25 -13.46 -13.75
C SER A 142 5.70 -13.88 -13.48
N PRO A 143 6.71 -13.24 -14.09
CA PRO A 143 8.11 -13.53 -13.79
C PRO A 143 8.43 -13.39 -12.31
N ILE A 144 9.19 -14.33 -11.74
CA ILE A 144 9.60 -14.28 -10.33
C ILE A 144 10.70 -13.22 -10.17
N LEU A 145 10.47 -12.24 -9.29
CA LEU A 145 11.48 -11.29 -8.83
C LEU A 145 12.42 -11.93 -7.81
N SER A 146 11.84 -12.66 -6.85
CA SER A 146 12.61 -13.31 -5.79
C SER A 146 11.80 -14.41 -5.10
N ARG A 147 12.52 -15.40 -4.58
CA ARG A 147 12.03 -16.39 -3.62
C ARG A 147 12.89 -16.30 -2.36
N LEU A 148 12.25 -16.04 -1.23
CA LEU A 148 12.91 -15.66 0.02
C LEU A 148 12.58 -16.67 1.13
N CYS A 149 13.61 -17.08 1.86
CA CYS A 149 13.50 -17.84 3.10
C CYS A 149 14.74 -17.59 3.98
N GLY A 150 14.76 -18.13 5.20
CA GLY A 150 15.85 -17.89 6.15
C GLY A 150 15.78 -16.51 6.80
N THR A 151 16.95 -15.99 7.20
CA THR A 151 17.06 -14.73 7.96
C THR A 151 17.80 -13.60 7.23
N LYS A 152 18.20 -13.84 5.97
CA LYS A 152 18.96 -12.85 5.20
C LYS A 152 18.02 -11.85 4.56
N LEU A 153 18.12 -10.58 4.94
CA LEU A 153 17.38 -9.51 4.29
C LEU A 153 17.85 -9.34 2.82
N PRO A 154 16.93 -9.34 1.84
CA PRO A 154 17.26 -9.06 0.45
C PRO A 154 17.43 -7.56 0.21
N GLU A 155 17.99 -7.21 -0.95
CA GLU A 155 17.89 -5.85 -1.47
C GLU A 155 16.42 -5.49 -1.75
N PRO A 156 16.05 -4.20 -1.73
CA PRO A 156 14.69 -3.79 -2.07
C PRO A 156 14.26 -4.31 -3.44
N LEU A 157 13.10 -4.96 -3.49
CA LEU A 157 12.53 -5.48 -4.72
C LEU A 157 11.78 -4.35 -5.42
N VAL A 158 12.02 -4.15 -6.71
CA VAL A 158 11.34 -3.13 -7.51
C VAL A 158 10.75 -3.80 -8.75
N SER A 159 9.46 -3.62 -8.99
CA SER A 159 8.80 -4.16 -10.19
C SER A 159 9.27 -3.45 -11.45
N THR A 160 9.06 -4.08 -12.61
CA THR A 160 9.21 -3.40 -13.90
C THR A 160 7.96 -2.60 -14.27
N GLY A 161 6.78 -3.14 -13.95
CA GLY A 161 5.49 -2.50 -14.16
C GLY A 161 4.89 -1.91 -12.88
N ASN A 162 3.58 -1.63 -12.91
CA ASN A 162 2.85 -1.04 -11.79
C ASN A 162 2.20 -2.06 -10.85
N ARG A 163 2.66 -3.32 -10.87
CA ARG A 163 2.10 -4.39 -10.05
C ARG A 163 3.19 -5.28 -9.48
N ILE A 164 3.00 -5.72 -8.24
CA ILE A 164 3.69 -6.85 -7.65
C ILE A 164 2.64 -7.76 -7.03
N TYR A 165 2.82 -9.06 -7.26
CA TYR A 165 2.08 -10.10 -6.57
C TYR A 165 3.03 -10.78 -5.58
N LEU A 166 2.64 -10.84 -4.31
CA LEU A 166 3.37 -11.58 -3.27
C LEU A 166 2.59 -12.82 -2.86
N ARG A 167 3.32 -13.89 -2.59
CA ARG A 167 2.77 -15.15 -2.10
C ARG A 167 3.64 -15.72 -0.99
N PHE A 168 3.09 -15.80 0.21
CA PHE A 168 3.72 -16.47 1.35
C PHE A 168 3.08 -17.84 1.53
N ILE A 169 3.91 -18.88 1.64
CA ILE A 169 3.49 -20.26 1.87
C ILE A 169 4.25 -20.80 3.08
N SER A 170 3.53 -21.47 3.99
CA SER A 170 4.10 -22.26 5.08
C SER A 170 3.67 -23.72 5.04
N ASP A 171 4.54 -24.61 5.52
CA ASP A 171 4.35 -26.05 5.57
C ASP A 171 3.81 -26.51 6.95
N ALA A 172 3.87 -27.82 7.23
CA ALA A 172 3.34 -28.39 8.47
C ALA A 172 4.11 -28.01 9.74
N SER A 173 5.36 -27.53 9.67
CA SER A 173 6.27 -27.42 10.81
C SER A 173 7.23 -26.21 10.72
N VAL A 174 8.02 -26.00 11.77
CA VAL A 174 9.11 -24.99 11.82
C VAL A 174 8.68 -23.54 11.57
N GLN A 175 7.66 -23.08 12.29
CA GLN A 175 7.24 -21.68 12.23
C GLN A 175 8.24 -20.73 12.90
N ARG A 176 8.52 -19.62 12.23
CA ARG A 176 9.36 -18.49 12.68
C ARG A 176 8.51 -17.22 12.74
N LYS A 177 9.10 -16.06 13.05
CA LYS A 177 8.34 -14.79 13.13
C LYS A 177 7.76 -14.35 11.78
N GLY A 178 8.35 -14.80 10.67
CA GLY A 178 7.93 -14.46 9.32
C GLY A 178 8.58 -13.18 8.83
N PHE A 179 7.81 -12.25 8.26
CA PHE A 179 8.37 -11.05 7.66
C PHE A 179 7.62 -9.79 8.06
N HIS A 180 8.36 -8.68 8.06
CA HIS A 180 7.82 -7.33 8.10
C HIS A 180 8.55 -6.48 7.07
N ALA A 181 7.77 -5.86 6.19
CA ALA A 181 8.24 -5.06 5.08
C ALA A 181 7.38 -3.81 4.91
N THR A 182 7.89 -2.86 4.16
CA THR A 182 7.14 -1.71 3.67
C THR A 182 7.04 -1.77 2.15
N HIS A 183 5.90 -1.34 1.61
CA HIS A 183 5.78 -1.07 0.18
C HIS A 183 5.68 0.44 -0.06
N SER A 184 6.20 0.88 -1.19
CA SER A 184 6.12 2.26 -1.66
C SER A 184 6.05 2.30 -3.17
N THR A 185 5.38 3.32 -3.71
CA THR A 185 5.36 3.61 -5.13
C THR A 185 6.55 4.47 -5.52
N GLU A 186 7.33 4.05 -6.52
CA GLU A 186 8.39 4.85 -7.13
C GLU A 186 7.99 5.23 -8.56
N CYS A 187 8.27 6.47 -8.96
CA CYS A 187 7.99 6.90 -10.32
C CYS A 187 9.06 6.42 -11.31
N GLY A 188 8.76 6.61 -12.59
CA GLY A 188 9.64 6.20 -13.68
C GLY A 188 9.60 4.70 -13.99
N GLY A 189 10.37 4.31 -15.00
CA GLY A 189 10.49 2.94 -15.46
C GLY A 189 10.34 2.79 -16.97
N ARG A 190 10.30 1.53 -17.42
CA ARG A 190 10.08 1.21 -18.84
C ARG A 190 8.61 0.88 -19.07
N LEU A 191 8.01 1.58 -20.02
CA LEU A 191 6.61 1.42 -20.41
C LEU A 191 6.55 0.92 -21.84
N ARG A 192 5.53 0.11 -22.13
CA ARG A 192 5.27 -0.39 -23.49
C ARG A 192 4.01 0.23 -24.05
N ALA A 193 4.15 0.97 -25.14
CA ALA A 193 3.04 1.46 -25.94
C ALA A 193 2.38 0.29 -26.70
N GLU A 194 1.07 0.34 -26.78
CA GLU A 194 0.24 -0.63 -27.50
C GLU A 194 -0.84 0.12 -28.28
N ALA A 195 -1.47 -0.55 -29.25
CA ALA A 195 -2.59 0.03 -29.98
C ALA A 195 -3.76 0.40 -29.03
N ARG A 196 -3.87 -0.31 -27.91
CA ARG A 196 -4.75 0.09 -26.82
C ARG A 196 -4.10 1.22 -26.03
N GLN A 197 -4.86 2.29 -25.88
CA GLN A 197 -4.45 3.44 -25.10
C GLN A 197 -4.16 3.11 -23.63
N LYS A 198 -3.03 3.62 -23.15
CA LYS A 198 -2.56 3.53 -21.76
C LYS A 198 -2.48 4.91 -21.11
N ASN A 199 -2.37 4.91 -19.78
CA ASN A 199 -2.28 6.13 -18.98
C ASN A 199 -0.92 6.21 -18.28
N LEU A 200 -0.42 7.43 -18.16
CA LEU A 200 0.75 7.81 -17.38
C LEU A 200 0.39 9.02 -16.52
N TYR A 201 0.72 8.97 -15.24
CA TYR A 201 0.45 10.05 -14.29
C TYR A 201 1.77 10.61 -13.76
N SER A 202 1.78 11.91 -13.47
CA SER A 202 2.94 12.61 -12.88
C SER A 202 3.34 12.08 -11.50
N HIS A 203 2.39 11.61 -10.70
CA HIS A 203 2.64 11.14 -9.34
C HIS A 203 1.61 10.10 -8.89
N ALA A 204 1.92 9.37 -7.82
CA ALA A 204 1.14 8.22 -7.36
C ALA A 204 -0.26 8.58 -6.84
N GLN A 205 -0.47 9.79 -6.35
CA GLN A 205 -1.75 10.25 -5.77
C GLN A 205 -2.46 11.27 -6.66
N PHE A 206 -2.26 11.16 -7.98
CA PHE A 206 -2.85 12.09 -8.94
C PHE A 206 -4.37 12.14 -8.82
N GLY A 207 -4.90 13.35 -8.62
CA GLY A 207 -6.33 13.62 -8.44
C GLY A 207 -6.73 13.86 -6.98
N ASP A 208 -5.99 13.29 -6.03
CA ASP A 208 -6.21 13.50 -4.59
C ASP A 208 -5.36 14.66 -4.06
N ASN A 209 -4.15 14.82 -4.59
CA ASN A 209 -3.18 15.83 -4.17
C ASN A 209 -2.42 16.43 -5.37
N ASN A 210 -1.58 17.42 -5.07
CA ASN A 210 -0.58 17.95 -6.00
C ASN A 210 0.66 17.03 -6.05
N TYR A 211 1.47 17.13 -7.11
CA TYR A 211 2.70 16.34 -7.22
C TYR A 211 3.68 16.66 -6.07
N PRO A 212 4.47 15.68 -5.61
CA PRO A 212 5.51 15.92 -4.63
C PRO A 212 6.61 16.83 -5.20
N GLY A 213 7.17 17.67 -4.33
CA GLY A 213 8.40 18.42 -4.65
C GLY A 213 9.63 17.50 -4.70
N HIS A 214 10.74 18.01 -5.20
CA HIS A 214 12.03 17.33 -5.28
C HIS A 214 11.94 15.95 -5.94
N THR A 215 11.21 15.87 -7.06
CA THR A 215 10.96 14.60 -7.73
C THR A 215 11.58 14.61 -9.12
N ASP A 216 12.44 13.62 -9.37
CA ASP A 216 13.03 13.36 -10.68
C ASP A 216 12.53 12.01 -11.20
N CYS A 217 11.55 12.06 -12.09
CA CYS A 217 10.99 10.87 -12.72
C CYS A 217 11.47 10.74 -14.16
N GLU A 218 11.76 9.50 -14.57
CA GLU A 218 12.14 9.17 -15.94
C GLU A 218 11.34 7.97 -16.44
N TRP A 219 10.56 8.16 -17.50
CA TRP A 219 9.81 7.11 -18.16
C TRP A 219 10.32 6.93 -19.59
N LEU A 220 10.70 5.71 -19.92
CA LEU A 220 11.00 5.32 -21.30
C LEU A 220 9.82 4.55 -21.86
N ILE A 221 9.07 5.17 -22.77
CA ILE A 221 8.01 4.50 -23.53
C ILE A 221 8.64 3.88 -24.78
N THR A 222 8.35 2.61 -25.03
CA THR A 222 8.81 1.87 -26.22
C THR A 222 7.61 1.26 -26.95
N ALA A 223 7.65 1.28 -28.28
CA ALA A 223 6.69 0.62 -29.16
C ALA A 223 7.34 -0.61 -29.83
N GLU A 224 6.57 -1.36 -30.59
CA GLU A 224 7.12 -2.41 -31.45
C GLU A 224 7.84 -1.80 -32.66
N GLU A 225 8.83 -2.51 -33.20
CA GLU A 225 9.52 -2.07 -34.40
C GLU A 225 8.52 -1.80 -35.54
N GLY A 226 8.61 -0.62 -36.16
CA GLY A 226 7.67 -0.19 -37.18
C GLY A 226 6.43 0.57 -36.66
N TYR A 227 6.40 0.91 -35.37
CA TYR A 227 5.38 1.76 -34.75
C TYR A 227 6.02 3.01 -34.13
N SER A 228 5.30 4.12 -34.15
CA SER A 228 5.56 5.34 -33.38
C SER A 228 4.67 5.42 -32.15
N ILE A 229 4.98 6.37 -31.28
CA ILE A 229 4.26 6.67 -30.04
C ILE A 229 3.52 7.97 -30.24
N GLU A 230 2.20 7.90 -30.04
CA GLU A 230 1.31 9.05 -29.98
C GLU A 230 1.04 9.37 -28.52
N LEU A 231 1.15 10.65 -28.16
CA LEU A 231 1.02 11.15 -26.79
C LEU A 231 0.11 12.37 -26.72
N THR A 232 -0.85 12.32 -25.79
CA THR A 232 -1.80 13.42 -25.55
C THR A 232 -1.88 13.75 -24.07
N PHE A 233 -1.83 15.05 -23.75
CA PHE A 233 -2.08 15.53 -22.39
C PHE A 233 -3.59 15.67 -22.15
N THR A 234 -4.11 14.90 -21.20
CA THR A 234 -5.50 15.04 -20.73
C THR A 234 -5.60 16.10 -19.63
N THR A 235 -4.56 16.23 -18.82
CA THR A 235 -4.40 17.29 -17.83
C THR A 235 -2.94 17.69 -17.81
N PHE A 236 -2.69 18.99 -17.71
CA PHE A 236 -1.34 19.56 -17.65
C PHE A 236 -1.38 20.86 -16.85
N GLU A 237 -0.90 20.77 -15.61
CA GLU A 237 -0.80 21.89 -14.67
C GLU A 237 0.49 21.72 -13.85
N LEU A 238 1.55 22.40 -14.27
CA LEU A 238 2.82 22.54 -13.56
C LEU A 238 3.02 23.99 -13.12
N GLU A 239 4.02 24.25 -12.28
CA GLU A 239 4.44 25.61 -11.96
C GLU A 239 4.75 26.39 -13.26
N GLU A 240 4.33 27.65 -13.32
CA GLU A 240 4.52 28.51 -14.49
C GLU A 240 5.73 29.41 -14.27
N GLU A 241 6.68 29.37 -15.20
CA GLU A 241 7.90 30.17 -15.21
C GLU A 241 8.29 30.46 -16.67
N ALA A 242 8.96 31.58 -16.95
CA ALA A 242 9.21 32.05 -18.31
C ALA A 242 10.07 31.09 -19.14
N GLU A 243 11.04 30.41 -18.51
CA GLU A 243 11.98 29.49 -19.13
C GLU A 243 11.78 28.03 -18.67
N CYS A 244 10.70 27.76 -17.92
CA CYS A 244 10.43 26.48 -17.28
C CYS A 244 11.63 25.95 -16.48
N GLY A 245 12.21 26.82 -15.63
CA GLY A 245 13.39 26.52 -14.81
C GLY A 245 13.10 25.82 -13.48
N TYR A 246 11.87 25.91 -12.96
CA TYR A 246 11.44 25.26 -11.71
C TYR A 246 10.89 23.87 -12.00
N ASP A 247 9.56 23.72 -12.13
CA ASP A 247 8.93 22.45 -12.48
C ASP A 247 8.73 22.30 -13.99
N TYR A 248 9.15 21.17 -14.55
CA TYR A 248 9.03 20.94 -15.99
C TYR A 248 8.92 19.47 -16.37
N ILE A 249 8.31 19.24 -17.54
CA ILE A 249 8.42 17.97 -18.27
C ILE A 249 9.27 18.18 -19.53
N GLU A 250 10.19 17.27 -19.79
CA GLU A 250 10.94 17.19 -21.05
C GLU A 250 10.60 15.90 -21.79
N LEU A 251 10.49 16.01 -23.11
CA LEU A 251 10.25 14.88 -23.99
C LEU A 251 11.35 14.79 -25.04
N TYR A 252 11.82 13.58 -25.29
CA TYR A 252 12.85 13.27 -26.29
C TYR A 252 12.35 12.15 -27.19
N ASP A 253 12.57 12.29 -28.51
CA ASP A 253 12.23 11.31 -29.53
C ASP A 253 13.34 10.27 -29.68
N GLY A 254 13.44 9.38 -28.70
CA GLY A 254 14.41 8.30 -28.65
C GLY A 254 14.56 7.69 -27.27
N HIS A 255 15.61 6.88 -27.10
CA HIS A 255 15.83 6.10 -25.87
C HIS A 255 16.48 6.87 -24.71
N ASP A 256 17.15 7.97 -25.01
CA ASP A 256 17.94 8.72 -24.04
C ASP A 256 17.93 10.23 -24.37
N THR A 257 18.60 11.03 -23.53
CA THR A 257 18.65 12.49 -23.65
C THR A 257 19.55 13.01 -24.78
N SER A 258 20.28 12.14 -25.49
CA SER A 258 21.03 12.50 -26.69
C SER A 258 20.15 12.60 -27.93
N ALA A 259 18.94 12.04 -27.87
CA ALA A 259 17.95 12.11 -28.93
C ALA A 259 17.36 13.52 -29.11
N HIS A 260 16.60 13.71 -30.18
CA HIS A 260 15.99 15.00 -30.48
C HIS A 260 15.00 15.41 -29.38
N LYS A 261 15.22 16.57 -28.75
CA LYS A 261 14.30 17.12 -27.75
C LYS A 261 13.05 17.65 -28.44
N LEU A 262 11.91 17.01 -28.17
CA LEU A 262 10.59 17.43 -28.64
C LEU A 262 10.13 18.72 -27.94
N GLY A 263 10.49 18.89 -26.68
CA GLY A 263 10.27 20.14 -25.97
C GLY A 263 10.48 20.03 -24.47
N ARG A 264 10.47 21.20 -23.82
CA ARG A 264 10.36 21.40 -22.38
C ARG A 264 9.08 22.19 -22.11
N PHE A 265 8.26 21.74 -21.17
CA PHE A 265 6.94 22.32 -20.92
C PHE A 265 6.69 22.51 -19.42
N CYS A 266 6.08 23.64 -19.07
CA CYS A 266 5.60 23.99 -17.73
C CYS A 266 4.32 24.86 -17.82
N GLY A 267 3.77 25.31 -16.69
CA GLY A 267 2.53 26.08 -16.63
C GLY A 267 1.26 25.25 -16.85
N SER A 268 0.17 25.90 -17.27
CA SER A 268 -1.16 25.28 -17.37
C SER A 268 -1.76 25.40 -18.78
N GLY A 269 -2.57 24.42 -19.18
CA GLY A 269 -3.40 24.49 -20.38
C GLY A 269 -3.31 23.25 -21.28
N PRO A 270 -4.20 23.16 -22.28
CA PRO A 270 -4.14 22.08 -23.27
C PRO A 270 -2.83 22.17 -24.05
N ARG A 271 -2.25 21.01 -24.34
CA ARG A 271 -1.05 20.88 -25.18
C ARG A 271 -1.43 20.17 -26.47
N GLU A 272 -0.71 20.46 -27.55
CA GLU A 272 -0.85 19.76 -28.82
C GLU A 272 -0.45 18.29 -28.66
N GLU A 273 -1.00 17.44 -29.54
CA GLU A 273 -0.61 16.04 -29.62
C GLU A 273 0.84 15.93 -30.08
N LEU A 274 1.59 15.04 -29.43
CA LEU A 274 3.00 14.79 -29.73
C LEU A 274 3.16 13.40 -30.31
N TYR A 275 4.03 13.29 -31.31
CA TYR A 275 4.32 12.04 -32.01
C TYR A 275 5.84 11.81 -31.98
N SER A 276 6.27 10.59 -31.69
CA SER A 276 7.66 10.19 -31.93
C SER A 276 7.88 9.88 -33.42
N ALA A 277 9.07 10.19 -33.95
CA ALA A 277 9.51 9.68 -35.25
C ALA A 277 10.21 8.31 -35.11
N SER A 278 10.58 7.92 -33.88
CA SER A 278 11.17 6.62 -33.54
C SER A 278 10.18 5.70 -32.80
N ASP A 279 10.62 4.49 -32.49
CA ASP A 279 9.91 3.51 -31.66
C ASP A 279 10.05 3.79 -30.15
N ALA A 280 10.69 4.89 -29.75
CA ALA A 280 10.93 5.24 -28.37
C ALA A 280 10.64 6.71 -28.06
N MET A 281 10.16 6.97 -26.85
CA MET A 281 9.97 8.32 -26.33
C MET A 281 10.38 8.35 -24.87
N LEU A 282 11.40 9.17 -24.56
CA LEU A 282 11.83 9.42 -23.19
C LEU A 282 11.11 10.63 -22.62
N ILE A 283 10.52 10.47 -21.45
CA ILE A 283 9.85 11.52 -20.69
C ILE A 283 10.58 11.72 -19.38
N ARG A 284 10.98 12.96 -19.08
CA ARG A 284 11.57 13.35 -17.80
C ARG A 284 10.71 14.39 -17.13
N PHE A 285 10.33 14.15 -15.89
CA PHE A 285 9.64 15.13 -15.05
C PHE A 285 10.55 15.52 -13.89
N HIS A 286 10.67 16.83 -13.69
CA HIS A 286 11.42 17.42 -12.60
C HIS A 286 10.48 18.35 -11.80
N SER A 287 10.54 18.26 -10.48
CA SER A 287 9.95 19.24 -9.56
C SER A 287 10.95 19.73 -8.53
N ASP A 288 10.87 21.01 -8.19
CA ASP A 288 11.67 21.63 -7.14
C ASP A 288 11.02 21.48 -5.75
N ASP A 289 11.58 22.11 -4.71
CA ASP A 289 11.10 22.00 -3.34
C ASP A 289 9.83 22.83 -3.05
N THR A 290 9.36 23.62 -4.00
CA THR A 290 8.30 24.63 -3.84
C THR A 290 7.18 24.49 -4.87
N ILE A 291 6.07 25.21 -4.63
CA ILE A 291 4.95 25.42 -5.58
C ILE A 291 4.54 24.19 -6.43
N SER A 292 4.07 23.14 -5.75
CA SER A 292 3.39 22.04 -6.45
C SER A 292 2.01 22.44 -7.02
N LYS A 293 1.65 21.84 -8.16
CA LYS A 293 0.33 21.92 -8.82
C LYS A 293 -0.26 20.52 -9.02
N LYS A 294 -1.38 20.43 -9.74
CA LYS A 294 -2.08 19.16 -9.98
C LYS A 294 -1.25 18.14 -10.76
N GLY A 295 -0.29 18.58 -11.58
CA GLY A 295 0.58 17.73 -12.37
C GLY A 295 -0.01 17.42 -13.75
N PHE A 296 0.42 16.30 -14.32
CA PHE A 296 -0.05 15.85 -15.62
C PHE A 296 -0.65 14.44 -15.61
N HIS A 297 -1.58 14.23 -16.54
CA HIS A 297 -2.12 12.94 -16.95
C HIS A 297 -1.97 12.83 -18.47
N ILE A 298 -1.15 11.87 -18.88
CA ILE A 298 -0.83 11.56 -20.27
C ILE A 298 -1.57 10.30 -20.69
N ARG A 299 -2.13 10.33 -21.90
CA ARG A 299 -2.61 9.16 -22.63
C ARG A 299 -1.61 8.87 -23.75
N TYR A 300 -1.24 7.60 -23.94
CA TYR A 300 -0.34 7.21 -25.01
C TYR A 300 -0.77 5.91 -25.70
N THR A 301 -0.46 5.81 -26.98
CA THR A 301 -0.77 4.71 -27.90
C THR A 301 0.42 4.42 -28.81
N SER A 302 0.51 3.21 -29.34
CA SER A 302 1.40 2.92 -30.46
C SER A 302 0.62 3.01 -31.77
N THR A 303 1.09 3.79 -32.72
CA THR A 303 0.53 3.93 -34.07
C THR A 303 1.52 3.38 -35.08
N LYS A 304 1.03 2.72 -36.13
CA LYS A 304 1.92 2.19 -37.16
C LYS A 304 2.38 3.34 -38.05
N PHE A 305 3.66 3.35 -38.44
CA PHE A 305 4.17 4.28 -39.47
C PHE A 305 3.37 4.20 -40.77
#